data_AF-A0A6U6F283-F1
#
_entry.id   AF-A0A6U6F283-F1
#
_cell.length_a   1.000
_cell.length_b   1.000
_cell.length_c   1.000
_cell.angle_alpha   90.00
_cell.angle_beta   90.00
_cell.angle_gamma   90.00
#
_symmetry.space_group_name_H-M   'P 1'
#
loop_
_entity.id
_entity.type
_entity.pdbx_description
1 polymer ?
#
loop_
_entity_poly.entity_id
_entity_poly.type
_entity_poly.pdbx_seq_one_letter_code
_entity_poly.pdbx_strand_id
1 'polypeptide(L)'
;TGKSLREGLPRDFLGYMGTVYADADADADDEDGEGERGGPKLPEGLRQAYDAAKKRAAEGKADGEKDGDEEEEDEAENPPGDDDEEEEERRRRRRLSRLRSTFRSEARDRILRVCRRSLNLLDEGCDQIGKRFLSDRQPPHYTPTEIDSIKEGHPPELKAIWPDTLCRLSRPGVARLCVEGDKAVVYHCGDNAREYRGNPLSPMEFELDDAPALETLITTVEPRWVMVKDLVHEDVEEKMEIAKALYDEGILAVCQTGNR
;
A
#
# COMPACT_ATOMS: atom_id res chain seq x y z
N THR A 1 -10.53 34.53 -6.20
CA THR A 1 -11.71 33.95 -6.88
C THR A 1 -11.60 32.44 -6.82
N GLY A 2 -12.04 31.84 -5.71
CA GLY A 2 -11.97 30.40 -5.48
C GLY A 2 -13.07 29.70 -6.27
N LYS A 3 -12.70 28.98 -7.33
CA LYS A 3 -13.63 28.11 -8.04
C LYS A 3 -13.90 26.88 -7.17
N SER A 4 -15.18 26.62 -6.91
CA SER A 4 -15.62 25.44 -6.17
C SER A 4 -15.23 24.19 -6.94
N LEU A 5 -14.64 23.21 -6.25
CA LEU A 5 -14.24 21.89 -6.80
C LEU A 5 -15.40 21.14 -7.51
N ARG A 6 -16.64 21.61 -7.36
CA ARG A 6 -17.84 21.03 -7.98
C ARG A 6 -18.07 21.47 -9.44
N GLU A 7 -17.39 22.50 -9.93
CA GLU A 7 -17.64 23.04 -11.29
C GLU A 7 -16.97 22.22 -12.40
N GLY A 8 -16.05 21.30 -12.07
CA GLY A 8 -15.32 20.48 -13.04
C GLY A 8 -15.84 19.06 -13.21
N LEU A 9 -16.84 18.62 -12.42
CA LEU A 9 -17.35 17.26 -12.55
C LEU A 9 -18.46 17.17 -13.62
N PRO A 10 -18.48 16.11 -14.44
CA PRO A 10 -19.59 15.81 -15.33
C PRO A 10 -20.91 15.87 -14.55
N ARG A 11 -21.96 16.45 -15.17
CA ARG A 11 -23.27 16.70 -14.53
C ARG A 11 -23.93 15.46 -13.90
N ASP A 12 -23.43 14.28 -14.21
CA ASP A 12 -23.96 12.99 -13.78
C ASP A 12 -22.93 12.09 -13.07
N PHE A 13 -21.86 12.66 -12.51
CA PHE A 13 -20.82 11.89 -11.83
C PHE A 13 -21.34 11.10 -10.61
N LEU A 14 -22.35 11.64 -9.92
CA LEU A 14 -23.03 10.96 -8.81
C LEU A 14 -23.92 9.81 -9.27
N GLY A 15 -24.50 9.89 -10.47
CA GLY A 15 -25.22 8.77 -11.11
C GLY A 15 -24.25 7.70 -11.62
N TYR A 16 -23.11 8.12 -12.18
CA TYR A 16 -22.07 7.23 -12.70
C TYR A 16 -21.34 6.43 -11.61
N MET A 17 -21.17 6.99 -10.41
CA MET A 17 -20.52 6.31 -9.29
C MET A 17 -21.41 5.28 -8.59
N GLY A 18 -22.71 5.22 -8.92
CA GLY A 18 -23.67 4.33 -8.26
C GLY A 18 -23.81 4.69 -6.77
N THR A 19 -25.01 5.01 -6.33
CA THR A 19 -25.30 5.22 -4.91
C THR A 19 -25.17 3.89 -4.15
N VAL A 20 -23.95 3.54 -3.74
CA VAL A 20 -23.65 2.37 -2.89
C VAL A 20 -24.12 2.59 -1.43
N TYR A 21 -24.70 3.75 -1.12
CA TYR A 21 -25.10 4.13 0.26
C TYR A 21 -26.59 4.44 0.44
N ALA A 22 -27.47 4.01 -0.48
CA ALA A 22 -28.92 4.26 -0.33
C ALA A 22 -29.73 3.07 0.20
N ASP A 23 -29.11 1.92 0.47
CA ASP A 23 -29.80 0.72 0.99
C ASP A 23 -29.25 0.30 2.38
N ALA A 24 -28.76 1.26 3.17
CA ALA A 24 -28.39 1.02 4.56
C ALA A 24 -29.47 1.63 5.45
N ASP A 25 -30.67 1.05 5.46
CA ASP A 25 -31.69 1.18 6.51
C ASP A 25 -32.89 0.28 6.15
N ALA A 26 -32.71 -1.03 6.25
CA ALA A 26 -33.84 -1.98 6.24
C ALA A 26 -33.48 -3.32 6.92
N ASP A 27 -32.56 -3.34 7.89
CA ASP A 27 -32.28 -4.52 8.73
C ASP A 27 -31.59 -4.02 10.01
N ALA A 28 -32.38 -3.53 10.96
CA ALA A 28 -31.93 -3.16 12.30
C ALA A 28 -32.82 -3.82 13.34
N ASP A 29 -32.89 -5.15 13.28
CA ASP A 29 -33.28 -6.02 14.39
C ASP A 29 -32.11 -6.97 14.62
N ASP A 30 -31.23 -6.61 15.56
CA ASP A 30 -30.40 -7.57 16.28
C ASP A 30 -30.08 -6.96 17.64
N GLU A 31 -30.79 -7.49 18.63
CA GLU A 31 -30.54 -7.37 20.05
C GLU A 31 -29.14 -7.92 20.41
N ASP A 32 -28.55 -7.27 21.42
CA ASP A 32 -27.67 -7.85 22.44
C ASP A 32 -26.29 -8.41 22.02
N GLY A 33 -25.30 -7.54 22.13
CA GLY A 33 -23.89 -7.93 22.18
C GLY A 33 -23.02 -6.85 22.81
N GLU A 34 -23.03 -6.76 24.14
CA GLU A 34 -22.05 -5.97 24.89
C GLU A 34 -20.62 -6.47 24.60
N GLY A 35 -19.85 -5.65 23.91
CA GLY A 35 -18.45 -5.93 23.60
C GLY A 35 -17.72 -4.66 23.17
N GLU A 36 -17.17 -3.93 24.14
CA GLU A 36 -16.28 -2.80 23.92
C GLU A 36 -15.07 -3.20 23.04
N ARG A 37 -15.06 -2.77 21.77
CA ARG A 37 -13.83 -2.57 21.00
C ARG A 37 -13.91 -1.29 20.20
N GLY A 38 -13.12 -0.30 20.64
CA GLY A 38 -13.05 1.03 20.06
C GLY A 38 -12.66 1.02 18.58
N GLY A 39 -13.63 1.35 17.72
CA GLY A 39 -13.39 1.79 16.35
C GLY A 39 -12.89 3.24 16.30
N PRO A 40 -12.27 3.68 15.19
CA PRO A 40 -11.73 5.03 15.06
C PRO A 40 -12.85 6.07 15.20
N LYS A 41 -12.66 7.04 16.11
CA LYS A 41 -13.58 8.17 16.32
C LYS A 41 -13.74 8.93 14.99
N LEU A 42 -14.97 8.94 14.47
CA LEU A 42 -15.34 9.75 13.31
C LEU A 42 -14.96 11.23 13.56
N PRO A 43 -14.42 11.94 12.55
CA PRO A 43 -14.16 13.38 12.65
C PRO A 43 -15.41 14.14 13.08
N GLU A 44 -15.27 15.15 13.94
CA GLU A 44 -16.41 15.82 14.60
C GLU A 44 -17.50 16.31 13.64
N GLY A 45 -17.12 16.78 12.44
CA GLY A 45 -18.06 17.24 11.43
C GLY A 45 -18.93 16.13 10.81
N LEU A 46 -18.40 14.90 10.70
CA LEU A 46 -19.15 13.73 10.22
C LEU A 46 -20.06 13.17 11.31
N ARG A 47 -19.64 13.27 12.58
CA ARG A 47 -20.44 12.85 13.74
C ARG A 47 -21.67 13.72 13.92
N GLN A 48 -21.53 15.05 13.78
CA GLN A 48 -22.67 15.97 13.83
C GLN A 48 -23.67 15.74 12.69
N ALA A 49 -23.19 15.39 11.49
CA ALA A 49 -24.06 15.03 10.37
C ALA A 49 -24.81 13.72 10.60
N TYR A 50 -24.15 12.72 11.20
CA TYR A 50 -24.76 11.45 11.57
C TYR A 50 -25.83 11.63 12.66
N ASP A 51 -25.51 12.38 13.73
CA ASP A 51 -26.45 12.64 14.83
C ASP A 51 -27.64 13.49 14.37
N ALA A 52 -27.43 14.45 13.45
CA ALA A 52 -28.51 15.23 12.86
C ALA A 52 -29.40 14.41 11.91
N ALA A 53 -28.82 13.47 11.15
CA ALA A 53 -29.58 12.54 10.32
C ALA A 53 -30.40 11.56 11.17
N LYS A 54 -29.80 11.02 12.24
CA LYS A 54 -30.48 10.15 13.21
C LYS A 54 -31.62 10.86 13.94
N LYS A 55 -31.43 12.12 14.31
CA LYS A 55 -32.48 12.95 14.93
C LYS A 55 -33.63 13.24 13.96
N ARG A 56 -33.34 13.49 12.68
CA ARG A 56 -34.36 13.65 11.63
C ARG A 56 -35.12 12.35 11.34
N ALA A 57 -34.46 11.20 11.41
CA ALA A 57 -35.10 9.90 11.27
C ALA A 57 -35.99 9.56 12.48
N ALA A 58 -35.62 9.99 13.70
CA ALA A 58 -36.43 9.81 14.90
C ALA A 58 -37.65 10.74 14.95
N GLU A 59 -37.53 11.99 14.48
CA GLU A 59 -38.64 12.97 14.44
C GLU A 59 -39.66 12.68 13.33
N GLY A 60 -39.30 11.88 12.31
CA GLY A 60 -40.21 11.43 11.25
C GLY A 60 -41.00 10.16 11.56
N LYS A 61 -40.83 9.55 12.74
CA LYS A 61 -41.41 8.26 13.13
C LYS A 61 -42.53 8.37 14.20
N ALA A 62 -43.19 9.51 14.27
CA ALA A 62 -44.18 9.79 15.33
C ALA A 62 -45.65 9.48 14.96
N ASP A 63 -45.99 9.11 13.73
CA ASP A 63 -47.38 8.81 13.35
C ASP A 63 -47.49 7.51 12.52
N GLY A 64 -48.06 6.46 13.15
CA GLY A 64 -48.36 5.14 12.57
C GLY A 64 -47.12 4.25 12.48
N GLU A 65 -47.02 3.09 13.11
CA GLU A 65 -47.92 1.95 12.98
C GLU A 65 -47.53 0.93 14.07
N LYS A 66 -48.52 0.20 14.58
CA LYS A 66 -48.42 -0.62 15.77
C LYS A 66 -48.84 -2.03 15.40
N ASP A 67 -47.92 -2.80 14.83
CA ASP A 67 -48.11 -4.21 14.50
C ASP A 67 -47.07 -4.99 15.31
N GLY A 68 -47.38 -5.78 16.33
CA GLY A 68 -48.60 -6.54 16.53
C GLY A 68 -48.47 -7.88 15.84
N ASP A 69 -47.57 -8.72 16.33
CA ASP A 69 -47.59 -10.17 16.06
C ASP A 69 -48.94 -10.71 16.52
N GLU A 70 -49.89 -10.81 15.59
CA GLU A 70 -51.06 -11.65 15.71
C GLU A 70 -51.03 -12.65 14.55
N GLU A 71 -50.78 -13.91 14.90
CA GLU A 71 -51.09 -15.06 14.04
C GLU A 71 -52.61 -15.05 13.80
N GLU A 72 -53.06 -14.49 12.68
CA GLU A 72 -54.44 -14.59 12.21
C GLU A 72 -54.51 -15.65 11.10
N GLU A 73 -55.03 -16.83 11.47
CA GLU A 73 -55.55 -17.83 10.55
C GLU A 73 -56.81 -17.25 9.89
N ASP A 74 -56.71 -16.77 8.66
CA ASP A 74 -57.88 -16.49 7.82
C ASP A 74 -57.86 -17.35 6.55
N GLU A 75 -58.63 -18.45 6.63
CA GLU A 75 -59.18 -19.16 5.48
C GLU A 75 -60.13 -18.21 4.72
N ALA A 76 -59.64 -17.61 3.63
CA ALA A 76 -60.50 -17.02 2.61
C ALA A 76 -60.11 -17.54 1.23
N GLU A 77 -60.85 -18.54 0.75
CA GLU A 77 -60.82 -19.03 -0.63
C GLU A 77 -61.21 -17.89 -1.60
N ASN A 78 -60.23 -17.32 -2.32
CA ASN A 78 -60.46 -16.50 -3.51
C ASN A 78 -60.23 -17.34 -4.80
N PRO A 79 -60.98 -17.07 -5.89
CA PRO A 79 -60.97 -17.88 -7.10
C PRO A 79 -59.68 -17.70 -7.94
N PRO A 80 -59.32 -18.67 -8.80
CA PRO A 80 -58.05 -18.66 -9.52
C PRO A 80 -58.11 -17.74 -10.75
N GLY A 81 -57.35 -16.65 -10.76
CA GLY A 81 -57.21 -15.77 -11.92
C GLY A 81 -56.26 -14.60 -11.67
N ASP A 82 -55.20 -14.48 -12.48
CA ASP A 82 -54.17 -13.42 -12.57
C ASP A 82 -53.30 -13.12 -11.32
N ASP A 83 -53.79 -13.33 -10.10
CA ASP A 83 -53.00 -13.08 -8.86
C ASP A 83 -51.89 -14.14 -8.63
N ASP A 84 -52.07 -15.35 -9.16
CA ASP A 84 -51.11 -16.45 -9.02
C ASP A 84 -49.78 -16.16 -9.75
N GLU A 85 -49.82 -15.50 -10.92
CA GLU A 85 -48.63 -15.17 -11.70
C GLU A 85 -47.80 -14.06 -11.03
N GLU A 86 -48.45 -13.02 -10.50
CA GLU A 86 -47.77 -11.95 -9.75
C GLU A 86 -47.15 -12.48 -8.44
N GLU A 87 -47.83 -13.39 -7.75
CA GLU A 87 -47.32 -14.00 -6.53
C GLU A 87 -46.12 -14.92 -6.81
N GLU A 88 -46.17 -15.72 -7.88
CA GLU A 88 -45.03 -16.51 -8.37
C GLU A 88 -43.84 -15.63 -8.78
N GLU A 89 -44.09 -14.50 -9.43
CA GLU A 89 -43.03 -13.56 -9.80
C GLU A 89 -42.39 -12.92 -8.56
N ARG A 90 -43.17 -12.56 -7.53
CA ARG A 90 -42.67 -12.11 -6.23
C ARG A 90 -41.83 -13.18 -5.54
N ARG A 91 -42.27 -14.44 -5.54
CA ARG A 91 -41.51 -15.58 -4.99
C ARG A 91 -40.19 -15.79 -5.73
N ARG A 92 -40.20 -15.67 -7.07
CA ARG A 92 -39.00 -15.76 -7.92
C ARG A 92 -38.01 -14.63 -7.62
N ARG A 93 -38.49 -13.38 -7.51
CA ARG A 93 -37.68 -12.21 -7.14
C ARG A 93 -37.05 -12.36 -5.75
N ARG A 94 -37.83 -12.81 -4.76
CA ARG A 94 -37.33 -13.09 -3.39
C ARG A 94 -36.26 -14.19 -3.39
N ARG A 95 -36.47 -15.27 -4.14
CA ARG A 95 -35.49 -16.37 -4.27
C ARG A 95 -34.19 -15.89 -4.93
N LEU A 96 -34.29 -15.11 -6.00
CA LEU A 96 -33.13 -14.50 -6.67
C LEU A 96 -32.39 -13.53 -5.77
N SER A 97 -33.11 -12.71 -4.99
CA SER A 97 -32.50 -11.80 -4.01
C SER A 97 -31.70 -12.56 -2.95
N ARG A 98 -32.28 -13.62 -2.38
CA ARG A 98 -31.60 -14.52 -1.42
C ARG A 98 -30.37 -15.20 -2.02
N LEU A 99 -30.46 -15.70 -3.26
CA LEU A 99 -29.30 -16.29 -3.97
C LEU A 99 -28.19 -15.26 -4.22
N ARG A 100 -28.54 -14.00 -4.51
CA ARG A 100 -27.55 -12.93 -4.69
C ARG A 100 -26.90 -12.54 -3.37
N SER A 101 -27.65 -12.49 -2.26
CA SER A 101 -27.08 -12.17 -0.95
C SER A 101 -26.15 -13.27 -0.45
N THR A 102 -26.52 -14.55 -0.60
CA THR A 102 -25.66 -15.69 -0.25
C THR A 102 -24.42 -15.77 -1.14
N PHE A 103 -24.56 -15.56 -2.46
CA PHE A 103 -23.40 -15.48 -3.34
C PHE A 103 -22.48 -14.33 -2.96
N ARG A 104 -23.03 -13.16 -2.63
CA ARG A 104 -22.25 -11.98 -2.24
C ARG A 104 -21.48 -12.23 -0.95
N SER A 105 -22.09 -12.86 0.06
CA SER A 105 -21.40 -13.18 1.32
C SER A 105 -20.30 -14.23 1.11
N GLU A 106 -20.58 -15.31 0.37
CA GLU A 106 -19.57 -16.31 0.05
C GLU A 106 -18.41 -15.74 -0.78
N ALA A 107 -18.70 -14.93 -1.81
CA ALA A 107 -17.70 -14.29 -2.63
C ALA A 107 -16.84 -13.34 -1.79
N ARG A 108 -17.45 -12.53 -0.92
CA ARG A 108 -16.74 -11.65 0.01
C ARG A 108 -15.76 -12.44 0.87
N ASP A 109 -16.22 -13.53 1.48
CA ASP A 109 -15.39 -14.30 2.40
C ASP A 109 -14.23 -15.01 1.68
N ARG A 110 -14.45 -15.50 0.46
CA ARG A 110 -13.40 -16.08 -0.39
C ARG A 110 -12.40 -15.02 -0.85
N ILE A 111 -12.87 -13.85 -1.29
CA ILE A 111 -12.01 -12.73 -1.71
C ILE A 111 -11.17 -12.25 -0.52
N LEU A 112 -11.78 -12.03 0.64
CA LEU A 112 -11.07 -11.62 1.86
C LEU A 112 -9.98 -12.62 2.25
N ARG A 113 -10.25 -13.93 2.12
CA ARG A 113 -9.25 -14.97 2.37
C ARG A 113 -8.05 -14.85 1.44
N VAL A 114 -8.27 -14.62 0.15
CA VAL A 114 -7.20 -14.41 -0.83
C VAL A 114 -6.44 -13.12 -0.53
N CYS A 115 -7.14 -12.00 -0.33
CA CYS A 115 -6.53 -10.71 -0.02
C CYS A 115 -5.64 -10.79 1.22
N ARG A 116 -6.08 -11.43 2.31
CA ARG A 116 -5.26 -11.62 3.51
C ARG A 116 -3.95 -12.35 3.22
N ARG A 117 -3.98 -13.39 2.38
CA ARG A 117 -2.76 -14.09 1.97
C ARG A 117 -1.88 -13.23 1.06
N SER A 118 -2.48 -12.47 0.16
CA SER A 118 -1.76 -11.56 -0.74
C SER A 118 -1.10 -10.41 0.00
N LEU A 119 -1.66 -9.92 1.12
CA LEU A 119 -1.04 -8.88 1.95
C LEU A 119 0.36 -9.29 2.44
N ASN A 120 0.57 -10.57 2.76
CA ASN A 120 1.88 -11.09 3.18
C ASN A 120 2.91 -11.15 2.03
N LEU A 121 2.47 -11.05 0.78
CA LEU A 121 3.33 -11.10 -0.41
C LEU A 121 3.54 -9.70 -1.02
N LEU A 122 3.02 -8.64 -0.38
CA LEU A 122 3.08 -7.29 -0.92
C LEU A 122 4.52 -6.79 -1.00
N ASP A 123 5.32 -6.99 0.03
CA ASP A 123 6.70 -6.50 0.08
C ASP A 123 7.57 -7.23 -0.95
N GLU A 124 7.47 -8.56 -1.02
CA GLU A 124 8.14 -9.37 -2.04
C GLU A 124 7.70 -8.93 -3.46
N GLY A 125 6.40 -8.69 -3.67
CA GLY A 125 5.88 -8.17 -4.92
C GLY A 125 6.45 -6.78 -5.26
N CYS A 126 6.57 -5.89 -4.28
CA CYS A 126 7.19 -4.57 -4.44
C CYS A 126 8.66 -4.69 -4.83
N ASP A 127 9.40 -5.61 -4.22
CA ASP A 127 10.81 -5.84 -4.51
C ASP A 127 11.01 -6.44 -5.90
N GLN A 128 10.16 -7.36 -6.35
CA GLN A 128 10.20 -7.86 -7.73
C GLN A 128 9.91 -6.75 -8.76
N ILE A 129 8.97 -5.85 -8.45
CA ILE A 129 8.72 -4.66 -9.28
C ILE A 129 9.94 -3.74 -9.28
N GLY A 130 10.57 -3.53 -8.13
CA GLY A 130 11.79 -2.74 -7.97
C GLY A 130 12.98 -3.30 -8.76
N LYS A 131 13.19 -4.62 -8.70
CA LYS A 131 14.21 -5.34 -9.48
C LYS A 131 13.97 -5.17 -10.97
N ARG A 132 12.73 -5.35 -11.43
CA ARG A 132 12.37 -5.11 -12.84
C ARG A 132 12.65 -3.66 -13.24
N PHE A 133 12.25 -2.71 -12.41
CA PHE A 133 12.51 -1.29 -12.65
C PHE A 133 14.01 -1.00 -12.82
N LEU A 134 14.86 -1.57 -11.97
CA LEU A 134 16.32 -1.44 -12.11
C LEU A 134 16.85 -2.10 -13.39
N SER A 135 16.34 -3.27 -13.78
CA SER A 135 16.77 -3.94 -15.02
C SER A 135 16.43 -3.16 -16.29
N ASP A 136 15.36 -2.36 -16.26
CA ASP A 136 14.89 -1.57 -17.39
C ASP A 136 15.55 -0.17 -17.43
N ARG A 137 16.32 0.22 -16.40
CA ARG A 137 16.95 1.54 -16.31
C ARG A 137 18.21 1.66 -17.15
N GLN A 138 18.46 2.86 -17.67
CA GLN A 138 19.77 3.24 -18.18
C GLN A 138 20.75 3.43 -17.01
N PRO A 139 22.06 3.24 -17.24
CA PRO A 139 23.07 3.57 -16.26
C PRO A 139 22.99 5.06 -15.88
N PRO A 140 23.24 5.40 -14.60
CA PRO A 140 23.14 6.78 -14.13
C PRO A 140 24.17 7.67 -14.83
N HIS A 141 23.74 8.89 -15.17
CA HIS A 141 24.65 9.94 -15.65
C HIS A 141 24.98 10.88 -14.49
N TYR A 142 26.25 10.93 -14.10
CA TYR A 142 26.73 11.76 -13.01
C TYR A 142 27.13 13.16 -13.49
N THR A 143 26.91 14.16 -12.65
CA THR A 143 27.47 15.50 -12.83
C THR A 143 28.95 15.51 -12.47
N PRO A 144 29.76 16.46 -12.97
CA PRO A 144 31.19 16.53 -12.65
C PRO A 144 31.48 16.50 -11.15
N THR A 145 30.68 17.21 -10.35
CA THR A 145 30.80 17.24 -8.89
C THR A 145 30.49 15.89 -8.21
N GLU A 146 29.58 15.10 -8.79
CA GLU A 146 29.28 13.76 -8.30
C GLU A 146 30.37 12.76 -8.70
N ILE A 147 30.95 12.92 -9.90
CA ILE A 147 32.05 12.09 -10.40
C ILE A 147 33.24 12.14 -9.44
N ASP A 148 33.56 13.32 -8.90
CA ASP A 148 34.64 13.50 -7.92
C ASP A 148 34.44 12.70 -6.62
N SER A 149 33.20 12.34 -6.29
CA SER A 149 32.84 11.61 -5.06
C SER A 149 32.62 10.11 -5.28
N ILE A 150 32.66 9.61 -6.52
CA ILE A 150 32.48 8.19 -6.85
C ILE A 150 33.79 7.60 -7.39
N LYS A 151 33.86 6.27 -7.46
CA LYS A 151 35.04 5.51 -7.87
C LYS A 151 35.75 6.01 -9.15
N GLU A 152 35.00 6.45 -10.16
CA GLU A 152 35.57 6.90 -11.45
C GLU A 152 36.40 8.19 -11.33
N GLY A 153 35.95 9.16 -10.53
CA GLY A 153 36.65 10.44 -10.36
C GLY A 153 37.54 10.50 -9.13
N HIS A 154 37.40 9.56 -8.18
CA HIS A 154 38.12 9.65 -6.92
C HIS A 154 39.60 9.25 -7.07
N PRO A 155 40.55 10.08 -6.58
CA PRO A 155 41.98 9.79 -6.64
C PRO A 155 42.33 8.44 -6.00
N PRO A 156 43.30 7.69 -6.56
CA PRO A 156 43.68 6.36 -6.07
C PRO A 156 44.15 6.36 -4.61
N GLU A 157 44.75 7.45 -4.16
CA GLU A 157 45.24 7.64 -2.79
C GLU A 157 44.12 7.77 -1.75
N LEU A 158 42.91 8.16 -2.19
CA LEU A 158 41.75 8.37 -1.33
C LEU A 158 40.73 7.22 -1.48
N LYS A 159 41.07 6.12 -2.16
CA LYS A 159 40.18 4.95 -2.31
C LYS A 159 40.03 4.12 -1.03
N ALA A 160 40.87 4.36 -0.03
CA ALA A 160 40.73 3.72 1.27
C ALA A 160 39.52 4.31 2.01
N ILE A 161 38.55 3.46 2.32
CA ILE A 161 37.43 3.80 3.18
C ILE A 161 37.87 3.59 4.62
N TRP A 162 37.64 4.61 5.45
CA TRP A 162 37.95 4.64 6.87
C TRP A 162 36.66 4.77 7.70
N PRO A 163 36.67 4.46 9.01
CA PRO A 163 35.48 4.58 9.86
C PRO A 163 34.88 6.00 9.91
N ASP A 164 35.71 7.03 9.71
CA ASP A 164 35.33 8.45 9.67
C ASP A 164 34.95 8.96 8.27
N THR A 165 35.03 8.11 7.25
CA THR A 165 34.61 8.44 5.89
C THR A 165 33.11 8.66 5.84
N LEU A 166 32.68 9.75 5.19
CA LEU A 166 31.26 10.01 4.95
C LEU A 166 30.82 9.31 3.68
N CYS A 167 29.75 8.54 3.77
CA CYS A 167 29.14 7.80 2.68
C CYS A 167 27.70 8.26 2.46
N ARG A 168 27.24 8.17 1.22
CA ARG A 168 25.83 8.29 0.83
C ARG A 168 25.58 7.53 -0.46
N LEU A 169 24.31 7.27 -0.77
CA LEU A 169 23.95 6.76 -2.10
C LEU A 169 24.35 7.77 -3.19
N SER A 170 24.98 7.28 -4.26
CA SER A 170 25.49 8.13 -5.35
C SER A 170 24.36 8.95 -5.97
N ARG A 171 23.24 8.29 -6.30
CA ARG A 171 21.97 8.92 -6.67
C ARG A 171 20.74 8.14 -6.18
N PRO A 172 19.62 8.83 -5.93
CA PRO A 172 18.37 8.19 -5.55
C PRO A 172 17.90 7.16 -6.59
N GLY A 173 17.57 5.94 -6.13
CA GLY A 173 17.03 4.88 -6.96
C GLY A 173 18.03 4.24 -7.93
N VAL A 174 19.33 4.33 -7.65
CA VAL A 174 20.38 3.57 -8.36
C VAL A 174 20.48 2.13 -7.88
N ALA A 175 20.15 1.89 -6.61
CA ALA A 175 20.19 0.56 -6.00
C ALA A 175 18.92 0.26 -5.20
N ARG A 176 18.64 -1.03 -4.98
CA ARG A 176 17.52 -1.56 -4.21
C ARG A 176 18.02 -2.75 -3.39
N LEU A 177 17.71 -2.74 -2.10
CA LEU A 177 17.89 -3.88 -1.21
C LEU A 177 16.63 -4.76 -1.27
N CYS A 178 16.83 -6.06 -1.40
CA CYS A 178 15.79 -7.09 -1.34
C CYS A 178 16.27 -8.21 -0.41
N VAL A 179 15.37 -8.84 0.33
CA VAL A 179 15.68 -10.04 1.12
C VAL A 179 15.21 -11.26 0.35
N GLU A 180 16.14 -12.10 -0.07
CA GLU A 180 15.84 -13.34 -0.82
C GLU A 180 16.30 -14.55 0.00
N GLY A 181 15.35 -15.18 0.70
CA GLY A 181 15.66 -16.28 1.64
C GLY A 181 16.41 -15.77 2.87
N ASP A 182 17.60 -16.32 3.12
CA ASP A 182 18.47 -15.96 4.25
C ASP A 182 19.60 -14.98 3.84
N LYS A 183 19.44 -14.29 2.71
CA LYS A 183 20.45 -13.36 2.19
C LYS A 183 19.88 -11.98 1.90
N ALA A 184 20.69 -10.97 2.16
CA ALA A 184 20.44 -9.60 1.74
C ALA A 184 21.04 -9.39 0.35
N VAL A 185 20.21 -9.08 -0.65
CA VAL A 185 20.64 -8.92 -2.04
C VAL A 185 20.46 -7.48 -2.48
N VAL A 186 21.54 -6.84 -2.95
CA VAL A 186 21.51 -5.49 -3.52
C VAL A 186 21.54 -5.59 -5.03
N TYR A 187 20.50 -5.05 -5.67
CA TYR A 187 20.44 -4.85 -7.12
C TYR A 187 20.78 -3.40 -7.44
N HIS A 188 21.56 -3.17 -8.49
CA HIS A 188 21.92 -1.82 -8.95
C HIS A 188 21.80 -1.69 -10.47
N CYS A 189 21.66 -0.45 -10.95
CA CYS A 189 21.64 -0.14 -12.38
C CYS A 189 22.94 0.50 -12.90
N GLY A 190 24.02 0.48 -12.10
CA GLY A 190 25.31 1.09 -12.45
C GLY A 190 25.93 0.50 -13.71
N ASP A 191 25.89 -0.83 -13.83
CA ASP A 191 26.51 -1.59 -14.93
C ASP A 191 25.54 -1.90 -16.08
N ASN A 192 24.36 -1.29 -16.06
CA ASN A 192 23.39 -1.51 -17.13
C ASN A 192 23.96 -1.01 -18.46
N ALA A 193 23.77 -1.80 -19.51
CA ALA A 193 24.06 -1.36 -20.86
C ALA A 193 23.13 -0.21 -21.27
N ARG A 194 23.60 0.65 -22.17
CA ARG A 194 22.73 1.66 -22.82
C ARG A 194 21.73 1.01 -23.78
N GLU A 195 22.05 -0.20 -24.24
CA GLU A 195 21.13 -1.08 -24.96
C GLU A 195 20.16 -1.73 -23.97
N TYR A 196 18.88 -1.75 -24.34
CA TYR A 196 17.82 -2.27 -23.47
C TYR A 196 18.09 -3.72 -23.06
N ARG A 197 18.28 -3.96 -21.75
CA ARG A 197 18.60 -5.27 -21.16
C ARG A 197 19.82 -5.96 -21.80
N GLY A 198 20.79 -5.18 -22.27
CA GLY A 198 22.01 -5.72 -22.88
C GLY A 198 22.86 -6.52 -21.90
N ASN A 199 22.91 -6.10 -20.62
CA ASN A 199 23.58 -6.80 -19.54
C ASN A 199 22.54 -7.35 -18.53
N PRO A 200 22.74 -8.56 -18.00
CA PRO A 200 21.98 -9.02 -16.84
C PRO A 200 22.30 -8.15 -15.62
N LEU A 201 21.33 -7.99 -14.71
CA LEU A 201 21.57 -7.34 -13.42
C LEU A 201 22.66 -8.11 -12.64
N SER A 202 23.57 -7.37 -12.02
CA SER A 202 24.57 -7.92 -11.11
C SER A 202 24.03 -7.89 -9.67
N PRO A 203 23.63 -9.03 -9.10
CA PRO A 203 23.24 -9.09 -7.69
C PRO A 203 24.49 -9.11 -6.80
N MET A 204 24.50 -8.26 -5.78
CA MET A 204 25.47 -8.35 -4.69
C MET A 204 24.83 -9.03 -3.49
N GLU A 205 25.38 -10.17 -3.09
CA GLU A 205 24.87 -10.96 -1.96
C GLU A 205 25.65 -10.63 -0.69
N PHE A 206 24.92 -10.39 0.39
CA PHE A 206 25.42 -10.11 1.73
C PHE A 206 24.72 -11.01 2.75
N GLU A 207 25.29 -11.08 3.96
CA GLU A 207 24.66 -11.79 5.06
C GLU A 207 23.45 -11.01 5.57
N LEU A 208 22.49 -11.70 6.21
CA LEU A 208 21.28 -11.03 6.70
C LEU A 208 21.59 -10.02 7.82
N ASP A 209 22.67 -10.26 8.56
CA ASP A 209 23.13 -9.41 9.64
C ASP A 209 23.66 -8.04 9.12
N ASP A 210 24.13 -8.00 7.87
CA ASP A 210 24.56 -6.77 7.17
C ASP A 210 23.38 -5.87 6.73
N ALA A 211 22.17 -6.43 6.67
CA ALA A 211 21.00 -5.75 6.10
C ALA A 211 20.68 -4.37 6.73
N PRO A 212 20.77 -4.17 8.06
CA PRO A 212 20.54 -2.86 8.66
C PRO A 212 21.56 -1.79 8.23
N ALA A 213 22.82 -2.17 8.04
CA ALA A 213 23.86 -1.27 7.53
C ALA A 213 23.59 -0.89 6.07
N LEU A 214 23.22 -1.88 5.24
CA LEU A 214 22.84 -1.67 3.84
C LEU A 214 21.60 -0.76 3.71
N GLU A 215 20.58 -0.96 4.53
CA GLU A 215 19.37 -0.13 4.55
C GLU A 215 19.72 1.32 4.90
N THR A 216 20.57 1.53 5.91
CA THR A 216 21.03 2.87 6.30
C THR A 216 21.73 3.59 5.14
N LEU A 217 22.57 2.88 4.38
CA LEU A 217 23.29 3.43 3.23
C LEU A 217 22.38 3.75 2.05
N ILE A 218 21.45 2.85 1.72
CA ILE A 218 20.54 2.99 0.56
C ILE A 218 19.47 4.06 0.81
N THR A 219 19.06 4.26 2.06
CA THR A 219 18.11 5.32 2.45
C THR A 219 18.77 6.69 2.63
N THR A 220 20.09 6.74 2.80
CA THR A 220 20.84 8.00 2.92
C THR A 220 21.10 8.63 1.56
N VAL A 221 20.32 9.67 1.24
CA VAL A 221 20.40 10.44 -0.01
C VAL A 221 20.81 11.90 0.24
N GLU A 222 21.28 12.58 -0.80
CA GLU A 222 21.64 14.00 -0.76
C GLU A 222 20.49 14.88 -0.19
N PRO A 223 20.76 15.84 0.71
CA PRO A 223 22.07 16.35 1.16
C PRO A 223 22.68 15.64 2.38
N ARG A 224 22.09 14.52 2.83
CA ARG A 224 22.53 13.82 4.05
C ARG A 224 23.73 12.92 3.75
N TRP A 225 24.63 12.84 4.72
CA TRP A 225 25.77 11.92 4.75
C TRP A 225 25.77 11.14 6.06
N VAL A 226 26.32 9.92 6.04
CA VAL A 226 26.50 9.08 7.23
C VAL A 226 27.95 8.63 7.31
N MET A 227 28.55 8.59 8.50
CA MET A 227 29.90 8.03 8.66
C MET A 227 29.83 6.51 8.68
N VAL A 228 30.88 5.85 8.18
CA VAL A 228 30.96 4.37 8.20
C VAL A 228 30.86 3.81 9.61
N LYS A 229 31.47 4.45 10.62
CA LYS A 229 31.38 4.03 12.02
C LYS A 229 29.96 4.08 12.59
N ASP A 230 29.11 4.95 12.05
CA ASP A 230 27.73 5.18 12.52
C ASP A 230 26.74 4.22 11.86
N LEU A 231 27.19 3.32 10.97
CA LEU A 231 26.35 2.29 10.39
C LEU A 231 25.90 1.28 11.45
N VAL A 232 24.68 0.77 11.25
CA VAL A 232 24.06 -0.22 12.14
C VAL A 232 24.64 -1.60 11.85
N HIS A 233 25.77 -1.90 12.50
CA HIS A 233 26.44 -3.21 12.50
C HIS A 233 27.22 -3.39 13.82
N GLU A 234 27.51 -4.63 14.19
CA GLU A 234 28.28 -4.94 15.40
C GLU A 234 29.77 -4.70 15.19
N ASP A 235 30.34 -5.19 14.08
CA ASP A 235 31.75 -5.01 13.75
C ASP A 235 32.00 -3.75 12.90
N VAL A 236 33.09 -3.04 13.17
CA VAL A 236 33.56 -1.90 12.39
C VAL A 236 34.24 -2.35 11.11
N GLU A 237 34.89 -3.51 11.12
CA GLU A 237 35.59 -4.07 9.96
C GLU A 237 34.58 -4.43 8.87
N GLU A 238 33.49 -5.11 9.23
CA GLU A 238 32.37 -5.41 8.33
C GLU A 238 31.70 -4.14 7.78
N LYS A 239 31.50 -3.09 8.61
CA LYS A 239 30.99 -1.79 8.13
C LYS A 239 31.86 -1.22 7.00
N MET A 240 33.18 -1.31 7.16
CA MET A 240 34.13 -0.83 6.16
C MET A 240 34.09 -1.69 4.90
N GLU A 241 33.97 -3.02 5.03
CA GLU A 241 33.86 -3.94 3.91
C GLU A 241 32.57 -3.72 3.10
N ILE A 242 31.41 -3.59 3.76
CA ILE A 242 30.13 -3.28 3.13
C ILE A 242 30.22 -1.96 2.35
N ALA A 243 30.72 -0.91 3.00
CA ALA A 243 30.87 0.39 2.36
C ALA A 243 31.83 0.33 1.16
N LYS A 244 32.91 -0.44 1.27
CA LYS A 244 33.89 -0.63 0.20
C LYS A 244 33.31 -1.39 -0.98
N ALA A 245 32.59 -2.49 -0.74
CA ALA A 245 31.94 -3.26 -1.79
C ALA A 245 30.98 -2.39 -2.60
N LEU A 246 30.10 -1.63 -1.94
CA LEU A 246 29.16 -0.75 -2.63
C LEU A 246 29.83 0.45 -3.34
N TYR A 247 30.94 0.95 -2.78
CA TYR A 247 31.73 2.00 -3.43
C TYR A 247 32.46 1.48 -4.68
N ASP A 248 32.98 0.26 -4.62
CA ASP A 248 33.66 -0.38 -5.74
C ASP A 248 32.71 -0.61 -6.93
N GLU A 249 31.43 -0.84 -6.69
CA GLU A 249 30.37 -0.93 -7.71
C GLU A 249 29.79 0.44 -8.13
N GLY A 250 30.32 1.55 -7.61
CA GLY A 250 29.86 2.90 -7.94
C GLY A 250 28.44 3.25 -7.44
N ILE A 251 27.93 2.46 -6.48
CA ILE A 251 26.61 2.65 -5.85
C ILE A 251 26.70 3.75 -4.79
N LEU A 252 27.82 3.84 -4.07
CA LEU A 252 28.06 4.87 -3.08
C LEU A 252 28.91 6.02 -3.61
N ALA A 253 28.63 7.20 -3.09
CA ALA A 253 29.53 8.35 -3.12
C ALA A 253 30.19 8.49 -1.74
N VAL A 254 31.49 8.77 -1.73
CA VAL A 254 32.27 9.03 -0.53
C VAL A 254 32.77 10.47 -0.52
N CYS A 255 32.81 11.05 0.67
CA CYS A 255 33.44 12.32 0.92
C CYS A 255 34.40 12.12 2.10
N GLN A 256 35.70 12.27 1.83
CA GLN A 256 36.66 12.26 2.92
C GLN A 256 36.61 13.61 3.63
N THR A 257 36.38 13.59 4.94
CA THR A 257 36.65 14.74 5.80
C THR A 257 38.16 14.83 5.95
N GLY A 258 38.84 15.34 4.93
CA GLY A 258 40.24 15.71 5.07
C GLY A 258 40.37 16.73 6.19
N ASN A 259 41.11 16.38 7.25
CA ASN A 259 41.79 17.36 8.08
C ASN A 259 42.51 18.33 7.13
N ARG A 260 41.94 19.52 6.94
CA ARG A 260 42.69 20.70 6.52
C ARG A 260 43.36 21.32 7.73
#